data_AF-A0A2N1M5B4-F1
#
_entry.id   AF-A0A2N1M5B4-F1
#
_cell.length_a   1.000
_cell.length_b   1.000
_cell.length_c   1.000
_cell.angle_alpha   90.00
_cell.angle_beta   90.00
_cell.angle_gamma   90.00
#
_symmetry.space_group_name_H-M   'P 1'
#
loop_
_entity.id
_entity.type
_entity.pdbx_description
1 polymer ?
#
loop_
_entity_poly.entity_id
_entity_poly.type
_entity_poly.pdbx_seq_one_letter_code
_entity_poly.pdbx_strand_id
1 'polypeptide(L)'
;MSSSSTDSTTVNDTNTINVNTTSIFDTITYSSSWVEWLDDQIAALIEQQRSRNFEYHYQIAGRSRKNFWNSVANKVNERCRSNYSGKQCQTKFNGLVTGYHDQLLVIANDLRGARSRAGAIFFEVMNTQFWEKPDDQFVQASIGVNITQRRRNRRNARGSRNTQNTNTLNTEDRNVDNDE
;
A
#
# COMPACT_ATOMS: atom_id res chain seq x y z
N MET A 1 -81.37 22.00 -24.29
CA MET A 1 -80.15 21.43 -24.88
C MET A 1 -78.96 22.11 -24.23
N SER A 2 -78.14 21.27 -23.61
CA SER A 2 -76.75 21.38 -23.14
C SER A 2 -76.07 22.74 -22.91
N SER A 3 -75.50 22.79 -21.70
CA SER A 3 -74.54 23.70 -21.05
C SER A 3 -73.28 24.03 -21.85
N SER A 4 -72.63 25.16 -21.52
CA SER A 4 -71.21 25.18 -21.11
C SER A 4 -70.80 26.53 -20.52
N SER A 5 -70.46 26.56 -19.22
CA SER A 5 -69.66 27.60 -18.57
C SER A 5 -68.27 27.01 -18.32
N THR A 6 -67.23 27.71 -18.71
CA THR A 6 -65.83 27.34 -18.44
C THR A 6 -65.43 27.86 -17.06
N ASP A 7 -65.34 26.96 -16.09
CA ASP A 7 -64.73 27.23 -14.78
C ASP A 7 -63.20 27.13 -14.85
N SER A 8 -62.57 27.99 -14.05
CA SER A 8 -61.11 28.09 -13.88
C SER A 8 -60.61 26.95 -13.00
N THR A 9 -59.65 26.16 -13.48
CA THR A 9 -58.95 25.14 -12.69
C THR A 9 -57.71 25.74 -12.04
N THR A 10 -57.75 25.88 -10.71
CA THR A 10 -56.56 25.92 -9.87
C THR A 10 -56.40 24.53 -9.23
N VAL A 11 -55.29 23.84 -9.50
CA VAL A 11 -54.77 22.83 -8.55
C VAL A 11 -53.25 22.90 -8.58
N ASN A 12 -52.70 23.39 -7.47
CA ASN A 12 -51.28 23.37 -7.15
C ASN A 12 -50.95 21.99 -6.57
N ASP A 13 -50.30 21.13 -7.34
CA ASP A 13 -49.73 19.89 -6.82
C ASP A 13 -48.20 19.97 -6.85
N THR A 14 -47.62 20.56 -5.81
CA THR A 14 -46.21 20.35 -5.46
C THR A 14 -46.06 18.94 -4.90
N ASN A 15 -45.93 17.95 -5.79
CA ASN A 15 -45.52 16.61 -5.41
C ASN A 15 -44.01 16.62 -5.16
N THR A 16 -43.64 16.88 -3.90
CA THR A 16 -42.28 16.68 -3.41
C THR A 16 -42.04 15.17 -3.36
N ILE A 17 -41.42 14.62 -4.41
CA ILE A 17 -40.97 13.23 -4.41
C ILE A 17 -39.82 13.17 -3.40
N ASN A 18 -40.14 12.75 -2.17
CA ASN A 18 -39.13 12.31 -1.22
C ASN A 18 -38.56 10.98 -1.73
N VAL A 19 -37.56 11.06 -2.60
CA VAL A 19 -36.72 9.91 -2.92
C VAL A 19 -35.86 9.61 -1.69
N ASN A 20 -36.36 8.74 -0.81
CA ASN A 20 -35.47 7.96 0.04
C ASN A 20 -34.70 7.03 -0.90
N THR A 21 -33.65 7.56 -1.53
CA THR A 21 -32.69 6.80 -2.32
C THR A 21 -31.80 6.02 -1.36
N THR A 22 -32.39 5.10 -0.60
CA THR A 22 -31.64 4.02 0.02
C THR A 22 -31.09 3.21 -1.15
N SER A 23 -29.82 3.47 -1.42
CA SER A 23 -29.03 2.89 -2.48
C SER A 23 -29.36 1.41 -2.63
N ILE A 24 -29.85 1.02 -3.82
CA ILE A 24 -30.10 -0.38 -4.18
C ILE A 24 -28.82 -1.23 -4.03
N PHE A 25 -27.64 -0.59 -3.89
CA PHE A 25 -26.37 -1.24 -3.57
C PHE A 25 -26.21 -1.68 -2.10
N ASP A 26 -27.04 -1.19 -1.17
CA ASP A 26 -26.96 -1.56 0.26
C ASP A 26 -27.62 -2.92 0.56
N THR A 27 -28.41 -3.44 -0.39
CA THR A 27 -29.29 -4.60 -0.17
C THR A 27 -29.01 -5.75 -1.13
N ILE A 28 -27.74 -6.03 -1.43
CA ILE A 28 -27.33 -7.32 -2.01
C ILE A 28 -26.44 -8.05 -1.00
N THR A 29 -27.13 -8.74 -0.11
CA THR A 29 -26.80 -10.10 0.36
C THR A 29 -25.35 -10.32 0.80
N TYR A 30 -25.16 -10.12 2.10
CA TYR A 30 -24.05 -10.58 2.93
C TYR A 30 -23.94 -12.11 2.91
N SER A 31 -23.36 -12.68 1.85
CA SER A 31 -22.99 -14.09 1.76
C SER A 31 -21.85 -14.30 0.77
N SER A 32 -20.75 -13.61 1.01
CA SER A 32 -19.47 -13.96 0.41
C SER A 32 -18.38 -13.75 1.46
N SER A 33 -17.58 -14.77 1.73
CA SER A 33 -16.43 -14.74 2.65
C SER A 33 -15.28 -13.82 2.20
N TRP A 34 -15.56 -12.92 1.26
CA TRP A 34 -14.67 -11.86 0.84
C TRP A 34 -14.67 -10.78 1.90
N VAL A 35 -13.51 -10.52 2.47
CA VAL A 35 -13.33 -9.38 3.37
C VAL A 35 -13.51 -8.12 2.53
N GLU A 36 -14.71 -7.55 2.55
CA GLU A 36 -14.96 -6.26 1.90
C GLU A 36 -14.20 -5.18 2.68
N TRP A 37 -13.45 -4.36 1.95
CA TRP A 37 -12.72 -3.23 2.52
C TRP A 37 -13.60 -2.00 2.41
N LEU A 38 -13.95 -1.43 3.56
CA LEU A 38 -14.65 -0.15 3.65
C LEU A 38 -13.74 1.00 3.22
N ASP A 39 -14.35 2.08 2.73
CA ASP A 39 -13.59 3.22 2.20
C ASP A 39 -12.67 3.84 3.27
N ASP A 40 -13.11 3.93 4.53
CA ASP A 40 -12.27 4.41 5.64
C ASP A 40 -11.03 3.52 5.89
N GLN A 41 -11.18 2.20 5.71
CA GLN A 41 -10.07 1.25 5.86
C GLN A 41 -9.08 1.39 4.70
N ILE A 42 -9.57 1.62 3.49
CA ILE A 42 -8.74 1.88 2.30
C ILE A 42 -8.02 3.22 2.44
N ALA A 43 -8.70 4.26 2.91
CA ALA A 43 -8.13 5.58 3.17
C ALA A 43 -7.01 5.48 4.23
N ALA A 44 -7.24 4.78 5.33
CA ALA A 44 -6.23 4.54 6.35
C ALA A 44 -5.00 3.79 5.81
N LEU A 45 -5.21 2.79 4.94
CA LEU A 45 -4.12 2.06 4.27
C LEU A 45 -3.29 2.97 3.36
N ILE A 46 -3.95 3.79 2.54
CA ILE A 46 -3.31 4.77 1.65
C ILE A 46 -2.48 5.77 2.46
N GLU A 47 -3.02 6.29 3.56
CA GLU A 47 -2.34 7.25 4.43
C GLU A 47 -1.07 6.66 5.07
N GLN A 48 -1.15 5.42 5.56
CA GLN A 48 0.02 4.71 6.11
C GLN A 48 1.10 4.51 5.06
N GLN A 49 0.73 4.10 3.84
CA GLN A 49 1.70 3.93 2.76
C GLN A 49 2.31 5.28 2.34
N ARG A 50 1.50 6.34 2.23
CA ARG A 50 1.94 7.68 1.84
C ARG A 50 2.93 8.28 2.83
N SER A 51 2.58 8.27 4.11
CA SER A 51 3.43 8.83 5.17
C SER A 51 4.75 8.06 5.35
N ARG A 52 4.78 6.77 4.98
CA ARG A 52 5.94 5.89 5.16
C ARG A 52 6.57 5.42 3.84
N ASN A 53 6.25 6.06 2.72
CA ASN A 53 6.76 5.66 1.41
C ASN A 53 8.31 5.71 1.36
N PHE A 54 8.91 6.69 2.05
CA PHE A 54 10.36 6.77 2.18
C PHE A 54 10.96 5.58 2.96
N GLU A 55 10.33 5.19 4.07
CA GLU A 55 10.73 4.00 4.83
C GLU A 55 10.68 2.76 3.94
N TYR A 56 9.58 2.61 3.19
CA TYR A 56 9.32 1.50 2.28
C TYR A 56 10.43 1.32 1.23
N HIS A 57 10.86 2.41 0.59
CA HIS A 57 11.85 2.36 -0.49
C HIS A 57 13.30 2.37 0.00
N TYR A 58 13.62 3.05 1.10
CA TYR A 58 15.01 3.37 1.46
C TYR A 58 15.49 2.85 2.81
N GLN A 59 14.60 2.65 3.79
CA GLN A 59 15.00 2.25 5.13
C GLN A 59 14.94 0.74 5.36
N ILE A 60 14.16 0.01 4.57
CA ILE A 60 14.07 -1.45 4.66
C ILE A 60 15.23 -2.11 3.90
N ALA A 61 16.16 -2.71 4.63
CA ALA A 61 17.23 -3.49 4.04
C ALA A 61 16.73 -4.86 3.52
N GLY A 62 17.33 -5.34 2.43
CA GLY A 62 17.00 -6.65 1.84
C GLY A 62 15.77 -6.60 0.93
N ARG A 63 15.22 -7.78 0.57
CA ARG A 63 14.07 -7.94 -0.35
C ARG A 63 12.72 -8.07 0.36
N SER A 64 12.70 -8.48 1.63
CA SER A 64 11.45 -8.66 2.36
C SER A 64 10.88 -7.31 2.80
N ARG A 65 9.58 -7.12 2.63
CA ARG A 65 8.81 -6.00 3.21
C ARG A 65 7.76 -6.48 4.21
N LYS A 66 7.86 -7.75 4.67
CA LYS A 66 6.87 -8.37 5.55
C LYS A 66 6.63 -7.56 6.83
N ASN A 67 7.69 -7.13 7.51
CA ASN A 67 7.58 -6.40 8.78
C ASN A 67 6.95 -5.02 8.59
N PHE A 68 7.28 -4.34 7.49
CA PHE A 68 6.63 -3.08 7.14
C PHE A 68 5.13 -3.26 6.97
N TRP A 69 4.71 -4.23 6.16
CA TRP A 69 3.29 -4.47 5.93
C TRP A 69 2.55 -4.94 7.20
N ASN A 70 3.19 -5.72 8.07
CA ASN A 70 2.62 -6.05 9.37
C ASN A 70 2.43 -4.81 10.25
N SER A 71 3.39 -3.89 10.25
CA SER A 71 3.28 -2.62 10.96
C SER A 71 2.16 -1.74 10.40
N VAL A 72 2.02 -1.65 9.08
CA VAL A 72 0.91 -0.95 8.42
C VAL A 72 -0.44 -1.57 8.84
N ALA A 73 -0.54 -2.90 8.81
CA ALA A 73 -1.75 -3.60 9.21
C ALA A 73 -2.14 -3.31 10.66
N ASN A 74 -1.17 -3.32 11.59
CA ASN A 74 -1.43 -2.96 12.99
C ASN A 74 -2.04 -1.55 13.10
N LYS A 75 -1.51 -0.56 12.35
CA LYS A 75 -2.03 0.81 12.37
C LYS A 75 -3.42 0.94 11.75
N VAL A 76 -3.69 0.24 10.66
CA VAL A 76 -5.04 0.19 10.07
C VAL A 76 -6.03 -0.45 11.05
N ASN A 77 -5.65 -1.58 11.67
CA ASN A 77 -6.49 -2.31 12.62
C ASN A 77 -6.77 -1.51 13.89
N GLU A 78 -5.76 -0.83 14.45
CA GLU A 78 -5.92 0.08 15.59
C GLU A 78 -6.94 1.19 15.29
N ARG A 79 -6.87 1.79 14.09
CA ARG A 79 -7.74 2.92 13.70
C ARG A 79 -9.16 2.48 13.34
N CYS A 80 -9.29 1.41 12.56
CA CYS A 80 -10.55 1.02 11.95
C CYS A 80 -11.25 -0.16 12.66
N ARG A 81 -10.72 -0.60 13.81
CA ARG A 81 -11.22 -1.75 14.58
C ARG A 81 -11.38 -3.01 13.70
N SER A 82 -10.38 -3.28 12.87
CA SER A 82 -10.32 -4.41 11.94
C SER A 82 -9.26 -5.45 12.35
N ASN A 83 -9.11 -6.52 11.59
CA ASN A 83 -8.19 -7.63 11.87
C ASN A 83 -7.37 -8.09 10.65
N TYR A 84 -6.95 -7.16 9.80
CA TYR A 84 -6.16 -7.46 8.62
C TYR A 84 -4.74 -7.92 8.97
N SER A 85 -4.21 -8.85 8.18
CA SER A 85 -2.79 -9.19 8.15
C SER A 85 -2.01 -8.23 7.24
N GLY A 86 -0.69 -8.15 7.44
CA GLY A 86 0.19 -7.40 6.54
C GLY A 86 0.09 -7.86 5.09
N LYS A 87 -0.08 -9.16 4.85
CA LYS A 87 -0.25 -9.68 3.50
C LYS A 87 -1.54 -9.19 2.85
N GLN A 88 -2.66 -9.14 3.60
CA GLN A 88 -3.92 -8.59 3.09
C GLN A 88 -3.78 -7.10 2.75
N CYS A 89 -3.12 -6.32 3.62
CA CYS A 89 -2.85 -4.90 3.35
C CYS A 89 -1.99 -4.71 2.09
N GLN A 90 -0.92 -5.50 1.93
CA GLN A 90 -0.08 -5.47 0.74
C GLN A 90 -0.87 -5.80 -0.53
N THR A 91 -1.63 -6.90 -0.51
CA THR A 91 -2.43 -7.33 -1.66
C THR A 91 -3.47 -6.26 -2.02
N LYS A 92 -4.15 -5.70 -1.02
CA LYS A 92 -5.13 -4.63 -1.23
C LYS A 92 -4.47 -3.41 -1.85
N PHE A 93 -3.35 -2.96 -1.29
CA PHE A 93 -2.62 -1.80 -1.79
C PHE A 93 -2.16 -1.98 -3.24
N ASN A 94 -1.58 -3.14 -3.57
CA ASN A 94 -1.20 -3.45 -4.95
C ASN A 94 -2.40 -3.44 -5.90
N GLY A 95 -3.56 -3.93 -5.44
CA GLY A 95 -4.81 -3.85 -6.20
C GLY A 95 -5.28 -2.42 -6.47
N LEU A 96 -5.03 -1.49 -5.54
CA LEU A 96 -5.31 -0.05 -5.76
C LEU A 96 -4.39 0.53 -6.84
N VAL A 97 -3.11 0.16 -6.85
CA VAL A 97 -2.15 0.59 -7.88
C VAL A 97 -2.57 0.04 -9.25
N THR A 98 -2.94 -1.24 -9.34
CA THR A 98 -3.48 -1.81 -10.58
C THR A 98 -4.76 -1.08 -11.00
N GLY A 99 -5.69 -0.85 -10.08
CA GLY A 99 -6.94 -0.14 -10.36
C GLY A 99 -6.73 1.30 -10.83
N TYR A 100 -5.67 1.98 -10.37
CA TYR A 100 -5.26 3.28 -10.90
C TYR A 100 -4.86 3.19 -12.37
N HIS A 101 -4.02 2.21 -12.74
CA HIS A 101 -3.62 2.01 -14.13
C HIS A 101 -4.80 1.61 -15.03
N ASP A 102 -5.70 0.76 -14.53
CA ASP A 102 -6.92 0.39 -15.25
C ASP A 102 -7.80 1.61 -15.51
N GLN A 103 -7.91 2.52 -14.53
CA GLN A 103 -8.67 3.77 -14.67
C GLN A 103 -8.03 4.73 -15.67
N LEU A 104 -6.68 4.79 -15.76
CA LEU A 104 -5.99 5.56 -16.80
C LEU A 104 -6.32 5.04 -18.21
N LEU A 105 -6.38 3.72 -18.40
CA LEU A 105 -6.77 3.11 -19.67
C LEU A 105 -8.22 3.46 -20.03
N VAL A 106 -9.13 3.44 -19.05
CA VAL A 106 -10.53 3.88 -19.26
C VAL A 106 -10.59 5.34 -19.73
N ILE A 107 -9.81 6.24 -19.12
CA ILE A 107 -9.76 7.66 -19.50
C ILE A 107 -9.21 7.83 -20.92
N ALA A 108 -8.24 6.99 -21.32
CA ALA A 108 -7.69 6.95 -22.67
C ALA A 108 -8.63 6.27 -23.70
N ASN A 109 -9.84 5.85 -23.30
CA ASN A 109 -10.80 5.10 -24.12
C ASN A 109 -10.22 3.80 -24.69
N ASP A 110 -9.33 3.14 -23.94
CA ASP A 110 -8.77 1.82 -24.25
C ASP A 110 -9.68 0.71 -23.68
N LEU A 111 -9.97 -0.29 -24.51
CA LEU A 111 -10.82 -1.45 -24.19
C LEU A 111 -10.26 -2.35 -23.09
N ARG A 112 -8.96 -2.23 -22.78
CA ARG A 112 -8.29 -2.98 -21.70
C ARG A 112 -8.55 -2.39 -20.32
N GLY A 113 -9.07 -1.16 -20.26
CA GLY A 113 -9.39 -0.49 -19.00
C GLY A 113 -10.54 -1.15 -18.27
N ALA A 114 -10.46 -1.16 -16.94
CA ALA A 114 -11.50 -1.67 -16.05
C ALA A 114 -11.92 -0.60 -15.05
N ARG A 115 -13.24 -0.36 -14.93
CA ARG A 115 -13.78 0.53 -13.90
C ARG A 115 -13.94 -0.26 -12.60
N SER A 116 -13.46 0.29 -11.50
CA SER A 116 -13.72 -0.23 -10.16
C SER A 116 -14.16 0.89 -9.23
N ARG A 117 -15.04 0.57 -8.26
CA ARG A 117 -15.52 1.55 -7.26
C ARG A 117 -14.35 2.21 -6.52
N ALA A 118 -13.44 1.38 -5.99
CA ALA A 118 -12.25 1.86 -5.29
C ALA A 118 -11.32 2.66 -6.21
N GLY A 119 -11.15 2.23 -7.47
CA GLY A 119 -10.36 2.94 -8.46
C GLY A 119 -10.91 4.34 -8.75
N ALA A 120 -12.23 4.53 -8.77
CA ALA A 120 -12.86 5.83 -8.94
C ALA A 120 -12.75 6.72 -7.69
N ILE A 121 -13.09 6.18 -6.51
CA ILE A 121 -13.08 6.95 -5.24
C ILE A 121 -11.67 7.43 -4.89
N PHE A 122 -10.68 6.57 -5.03
CA PHE A 122 -9.30 6.88 -4.67
C PHE A 122 -8.46 7.31 -5.87
N PHE A 123 -9.06 7.54 -7.05
CA PHE A 123 -8.31 7.92 -8.25
C PHE A 123 -7.45 9.16 -8.01
N GLU A 124 -8.04 10.21 -7.46
CA GLU A 124 -7.38 11.50 -7.29
C GLU A 124 -6.17 11.41 -6.35
N VAL A 125 -6.34 10.79 -5.18
CA VAL A 125 -5.21 10.59 -4.25
C VAL A 125 -4.16 9.69 -4.89
N MET A 126 -4.58 8.68 -5.66
CA MET A 126 -3.65 7.81 -6.33
C MET A 126 -2.92 8.55 -7.48
N ASN A 127 -3.57 9.47 -8.17
CA ASN A 127 -2.95 10.21 -9.27
C ASN A 127 -1.76 11.08 -8.84
N THR A 128 -1.58 11.33 -7.54
CA THR A 128 -0.37 11.94 -6.99
C THR A 128 0.87 11.05 -7.04
N GLN A 129 0.73 9.76 -7.40
CA GLN A 129 1.80 8.77 -7.54
C GLN A 129 2.69 8.64 -6.30
N PHE A 130 2.14 8.93 -5.11
CA PHE A 130 2.91 8.98 -3.88
C PHE A 130 3.63 7.67 -3.51
N TRP A 131 3.23 6.52 -4.07
CA TRP A 131 3.83 5.21 -3.83
C TRP A 131 5.06 4.93 -4.70
N GLU A 132 5.29 5.75 -5.72
CA GLU A 132 6.45 5.61 -6.57
C GLU A 132 7.72 5.88 -5.77
N LYS A 133 8.83 5.34 -6.26
CA LYS A 133 10.12 5.54 -5.63
C LYS A 133 10.54 7.00 -5.87
N PRO A 134 10.67 7.83 -4.84
CA PRO A 134 11.05 9.22 -5.05
C PRO A 134 12.50 9.31 -5.54
N ASP A 135 12.82 10.31 -6.35
CA ASP A 135 14.16 10.48 -6.91
C ASP A 135 15.23 10.72 -5.83
N ASP A 136 16.39 10.06 -6.00
CA ASP A 136 17.50 10.08 -5.04
C ASP A 136 17.99 11.52 -4.71
N GLN A 137 17.83 12.48 -5.63
CA GLN A 137 18.23 13.88 -5.46
C GLN A 137 17.28 14.66 -4.53
N PHE A 138 15.97 14.44 -4.63
CA PHE A 138 14.98 15.11 -3.79
C PHE A 138 14.96 14.58 -2.35
N VAL A 139 15.33 13.31 -2.18
CA VAL A 139 15.45 12.66 -0.86
C VAL A 139 16.57 13.28 -0.01
N GLN A 140 17.68 13.71 -0.62
CA GLN A 140 18.76 14.39 0.11
C GLN A 140 18.33 15.77 0.62
N ALA A 141 17.55 16.51 -0.17
CA ALA A 141 17.09 17.86 0.16
C ALA A 141 15.98 17.89 1.22
N SER A 142 15.08 16.90 1.21
CA SER A 142 13.92 16.87 2.09
C SER A 142 14.18 16.32 3.51
N ILE A 143 15.26 15.56 3.70
CA ILE A 143 15.51 14.82 4.96
C ILE A 143 16.89 15.16 5.57
N GLY A 144 17.77 15.86 4.84
CA GLY A 144 19.11 16.21 5.32
C GLY A 144 20.04 15.01 5.54
N VAL A 145 19.68 13.82 5.05
CA VAL A 145 20.47 12.59 5.23
C VAL A 145 21.38 12.36 4.04
N ASN A 146 22.69 12.43 4.28
CA ASN A 146 23.72 12.18 3.27
C ASN A 146 23.86 10.67 3.02
N ILE A 147 23.00 10.12 2.15
CA ILE A 147 22.93 8.69 1.76
C ILE A 147 24.31 8.14 1.32
N THR A 148 25.18 9.01 0.82
CA THR A 148 26.55 8.74 0.40
C THR A 148 27.41 8.11 1.51
N GLN A 149 27.20 8.48 2.78
CA GLN A 149 27.99 7.94 3.90
C GLN A 149 27.64 6.47 4.22
N ARG A 150 26.36 6.08 4.11
CA ARG A 150 25.93 4.69 4.34
C ARG A 150 26.53 3.69 3.33
N ARG A 151 26.77 4.14 2.08
CA ARG A 151 27.45 3.33 1.05
C ARG A 151 28.95 3.12 1.33
N ARG A 152 29.61 4.06 2.01
CA ARG A 152 31.04 3.92 2.38
C ARG A 152 31.23 2.94 3.54
N ASN A 153 30.38 3.00 4.57
CA ASN A 153 30.52 2.11 5.73
C ASN A 153 30.32 0.62 5.40
N ARG A 154 29.49 0.28 4.40
CA ARG A 154 29.34 -1.12 3.94
C ARG A 154 30.57 -1.67 3.23
N ARG A 155 31.38 -0.82 2.57
CA ARG A 155 32.63 -1.27 1.93
C ARG A 155 33.72 -1.53 2.96
N ASN A 156 33.81 -0.68 3.99
CA ASN A 156 34.80 -0.81 5.05
C ASN A 156 34.56 -2.04 5.94
N ALA A 157 33.30 -2.45 6.14
CA ALA A 157 32.97 -3.66 6.92
C ALA A 157 33.36 -4.98 6.24
N ARG A 158 33.62 -4.99 4.92
CA ARG A 158 34.10 -6.19 4.20
C ARG A 158 35.62 -6.28 4.09
N GLY A 159 36.36 -5.23 4.44
CA GLY A 159 37.83 -5.20 4.39
C GLY A 159 38.53 -5.55 5.71
N SER A 160 37.79 -5.69 6.81
CA SER A 160 38.38 -5.86 8.15
C SER A 160 38.18 -7.29 8.70
N ARG A 161 38.60 -8.30 7.94
CA ARG A 161 38.89 -9.65 8.46
C ARG A 161 40.12 -10.19 7.75
N ASN A 162 41.29 -9.68 8.11
CA ASN A 162 42.52 -10.45 8.09
C ASN A 162 43.59 -9.67 8.83
N THR A 163 43.66 -9.83 10.15
CA THR A 163 44.90 -9.58 10.86
C THR A 163 44.95 -10.45 12.11
N GLN A 164 46.03 -11.23 12.19
CA GLN A 164 46.61 -11.91 13.34
C GLN A 164 45.97 -13.23 13.78
N ASN A 165 46.63 -14.36 13.47
CA ASN A 165 47.37 -15.12 14.48
C ASN A 165 48.23 -16.22 13.81
N THR A 166 49.56 -16.05 13.77
CA THR A 166 50.51 -17.15 13.56
C THR A 166 51.39 -17.21 14.80
N ASN A 167 51.05 -18.09 15.72
CA ASN A 167 51.95 -18.52 16.79
C ASN A 167 52.05 -20.04 16.77
N THR A 168 53.27 -20.47 16.45
CA THR A 168 53.92 -21.77 16.65
C THR A 168 53.50 -22.51 17.92
N LEU A 169 53.26 -23.82 17.80
CA LEU A 169 53.78 -24.80 18.76
C LEU A 169 53.93 -26.18 18.07
N ASN A 170 55.18 -26.61 17.92
CA ASN A 170 55.56 -27.97 17.56
C ASN A 170 55.25 -28.90 18.73
N THR A 171 54.59 -30.04 18.49
CA THR A 171 54.76 -31.29 19.26
C THR A 171 54.06 -32.39 18.47
N GLU A 172 54.81 -33.43 18.08
CA GLU A 172 54.42 -34.86 17.97
C GLU A 172 55.32 -35.56 16.93
N ASP A 173 56.59 -35.78 17.27
CA ASP A 173 57.35 -36.88 16.66
C ASP A 173 57.29 -38.07 17.62
N ARG A 174 56.71 -39.16 17.13
CA ARG A 174 56.60 -40.44 17.81
C ARG A 174 57.90 -41.22 17.59
N ASN A 175 58.48 -41.69 18.68
CA ASN A 175 59.57 -42.66 18.69
C ASN A 175 59.14 -43.97 18.02
N VAL A 176 59.89 -44.39 17.00
CA VAL A 176 60.02 -45.79 16.57
C VAL A 176 61.43 -45.97 16.00
N ASP A 177 62.35 -46.55 16.77
CA ASP A 177 63.01 -47.82 16.43
C ASP A 177 64.08 -48.18 17.47
N ASN A 178 63.99 -49.43 17.92
CA ASN A 178 64.88 -50.10 18.87
C ASN A 178 66.08 -50.69 18.11
N ASP A 179 67.28 -50.43 18.61
CA ASP A 179 68.47 -51.26 18.38
C ASP A 179 68.80 -51.97 19.70
N GLU A 180 68.60 -53.30 19.76
CA GLU A 180 69.55 -54.34 20.23
C GLU A 180 68.89 -55.74 20.18
#